data_AF-A0A534X7B5-F1
#
_entry.id   AF-A0A534X7B5-F1
#
_cell.length_a   1.000
_cell.length_b   1.000
_cell.length_c   1.000
_cell.angle_alpha   90.00
_cell.angle_beta   90.00
_cell.angle_gamma   90.00
#
_symmetry.space_group_name_H-M   'P 1'
#
loop_
_entity.id
_entity.type
_entity.pdbx_description
1 polymer ?
#
loop_
_entity_poly.entity_id
_entity_poly.type
_entity_poly.pdbx_seq_one_letter_code
_entity_poly.pdbx_strand_id
1 'polypeptide(L)' 'MIDGSGRMEFDDVEVIRDANLILMCRVGTKVVAVPPLRMLPGTTIARMGDRGRLVLPREVALNLGLV' A
#
# COMPACT_ATOMS: atom_id res chain seq x y z
N MET A 1 1.63 -9.50 -25.93
CA MET A 1 1.91 -9.91 -24.54
C MET A 1 1.90 -8.65 -23.70
N ILE A 2 0.84 -8.44 -22.92
CA ILE A 2 0.78 -7.31 -21.98
C ILE A 2 1.42 -7.84 -20.70
N ASP A 3 2.58 -7.28 -20.39
CA ASP A 3 3.45 -7.68 -19.28
C ASP A 3 2.69 -7.84 -17.94
N GLY A 4 2.95 -8.95 -17.24
CA GLY A 4 2.26 -9.37 -16.02
C GLY A 4 2.54 -8.55 -14.76
N SER A 5 3.02 -7.31 -14.88
CA SER A 5 3.56 -6.51 -13.76
C SER A 5 2.73 -5.26 -13.45
N GLY A 6 1.41 -5.39 -13.47
CA GLY A 6 0.48 -4.30 -13.12
C GLY A 6 0.37 -4.01 -11.62
N ARG A 7 1.11 -4.74 -10.78
CA ARG A 7 1.11 -4.62 -9.32
C ARG A 7 2.50 -4.31 -8.79
N MET A 8 2.56 -3.58 -7.68
CA MET A 8 3.76 -3.25 -6.95
C MET A 8 3.63 -3.74 -5.52
N GLU A 9 4.69 -4.34 -5.03
CA GLU A 9 4.78 -4.91 -3.70
C GLU A 9 5.75 -4.05 -2.89
N PHE A 10 5.30 -3.64 -1.70
CA PHE A 10 6.09 -2.88 -0.75
C PHE A 10 6.19 -3.71 0.52
N ASP A 11 7.42 -4.07 0.88
CA ASP A 11 7.72 -4.70 2.16
C ASP A 11 7.99 -3.65 3.24
N ASP A 12 7.94 -4.08 4.50
CA ASP A 12 8.21 -3.25 5.68
C ASP A 12 7.28 -2.03 5.84
N VAL A 13 6.03 -2.16 5.40
CA VAL A 13 5.04 -1.10 5.48
C VAL A 13 4.38 -1.10 6.85
N GLU A 14 4.40 0.05 7.53
CA GLU A 14 3.77 0.24 8.85
C GLU A 14 2.49 1.08 8.71
N VAL A 15 1.38 0.63 9.30
CA VAL A 15 0.16 1.43 9.38
C VAL A 15 0.25 2.34 10.59
N ILE A 16 0.47 3.63 10.35
CA ILE A 16 0.63 4.63 11.41
C ILE A 16 -0.71 5.17 11.90
N ARG A 17 -1.75 5.14 11.06
CA ARG A 17 -3.13 5.49 11.42
C ARG A 17 -4.10 4.74 10.52
N ASP A 18 -5.21 4.30 11.09
CA ASP A 18 -6.41 3.95 10.34
C ASP A 18 -7.47 5.03 10.53
N ALA A 19 -8.00 5.53 9.42
CA ALA A 19 -9.23 6.30 9.37
C ALA A 19 -10.21 5.48 8.54
N ASN A 20 -11.50 5.52 8.88
CA ASN A 20 -12.54 4.60 8.40
C ASN A 20 -12.45 4.13 6.92
N LEU A 21 -12.00 5.00 6.00
CA LEU A 21 -11.85 4.69 4.56
C LEU A 21 -10.41 4.78 4.01
N ILE A 22 -9.40 5.08 4.84
CA ILE A 22 -8.01 5.29 4.44
C ILE A 22 -7.05 4.81 5.54
N LEU A 23 -6.08 4.00 5.15
CA LEU A 23 -4.93 3.64 5.98
C LEU A 23 -3.77 4.58 5.67
N MET A 24 -3.29 5.32 6.67
CA MET A 24 -1.99 5.99 6.54
C MET A 24 -0.91 4.96 6.75
N CYS A 25 -0.19 4.68 5.66
CA CYS A 25 0.90 3.71 5.64
C CYS A 25 2.23 4.44 5.48
N ARG A 26 3.21 4.07 6.29
CA ARG A 26 4.61 4.45 6.11
C ARG A 26 5.28 3.37 5.26
N VAL A 27 5.73 3.76 4.08
CA VAL A 27 6.51 2.94 3.16
C VAL A 27 7.92 3.53 3.10
N GLY A 28 8.87 2.87 3.77
CA GLY A 28 10.22 3.43 3.97
C GLY A 28 10.15 4.79 4.68
N THR A 29 10.54 5.87 4.00
CA THR A 29 10.51 7.25 4.52
C THR A 29 9.25 8.03 4.14
N LYS A 30 8.36 7.45 3.32
CA LYS A 30 7.17 8.14 2.81
C LYS A 30 5.94 7.73 3.59
N VAL A 31 5.07 8.70 3.89
CA VAL A 31 3.76 8.45 4.47
C VAL A 31 2.71 8.71 3.39
N VAL A 32 1.89 7.70 3.11
CA VAL A 32 0.88 7.74 2.06
C VAL A 32 -0.49 7.32 2.58
N ALA A 33 -1.53 7.93 2.02
CA ALA A 33 -2.92 7.58 2.27
C ALA A 33 -3.33 6.45 1.33
N VAL A 34 -3.44 5.23 1.85
CA VAL A 34 -3.81 4.03 1.08
C VAL A 34 -5.28 3.70 1.31
N PRO A 35 -6.13 3.77 0.27
CA PRO A 35 -7.49 3.29 0.37
C PRO A 35 -7.49 1.75 0.38
N PRO A 36 -8.05 1.08 1.41
CA PRO A 36 -8.03 -0.38 1.50
C PRO A 36 -8.77 -1.07 0.35
N LEU A 37 -9.74 -0.38 -0.28
CA LEU A 37 -10.44 -0.84 -1.48
C LEU A 37 -9.54 -1.01 -2.72
N ARG A 38 -8.35 -0.41 -2.72
CA ARG A 38 -7.37 -0.51 -3.82
C ARG A 38 -6.21 -1.46 -3.50
N MET A 39 -6.17 -2.03 -2.29
CA MET A 39 -5.18 -3.04 -1.92
C MET A 39 -5.45 -4.33 -2.70
N LEU A 40 -4.37 -4.94 -3.18
CA LEU A 40 -4.42 -6.21 -3.89
C LEU A 40 -4.16 -7.38 -2.93
N PRO A 41 -4.60 -8.60 -3.30
CA PRO A 41 -4.28 -9.81 -2.56
C PRO A 41 -2.76 -9.97 -2.40
N GLY A 42 -2.33 -10.38 -1.21
CA GLY A 42 -0.92 -10.40 -0.78
C GLY A 42 -0.56 -9.28 0.19
N THR A 43 -1.45 -8.29 0.38
CA THR A 43 -1.36 -7.32 1.47
C THR A 43 -1.59 -8.01 2.82
N THR A 44 -0.70 -7.79 3.78
CA THR A 44 -0.81 -8.38 5.13
C THR A 44 -1.12 -7.35 6.22
N ILE A 45 -1.20 -6.07 5.86
CA ILE A 45 -1.52 -4.97 6.77
C ILE A 45 -3.00 -4.60 6.69
N ALA A 46 -3.65 -4.29 7.82
CA ALA A 46 -5.08 -3.95 7.81
C ALA A 46 -5.49 -2.85 8.80
N ARG A 47 -4.76 -2.66 9.92
CA ARG A 47 -5.13 -1.70 10.97
C ARG A 47 -3.92 -0.98 11.54
N MET A 48 -4.11 0.11 12.30
CA MET A 48 -3.01 0.81 12.97
C MET A 48 -2.16 -0.15 13.82
N GLY A 49 -0.84 -0.02 13.69
CA GLY A 49 0.14 -0.87 14.36
C GLY A 49 0.54 -2.12 13.57
N ASP A 50 -0.16 -2.47 12.48
CA ASP A 50 0.32 -3.52 11.57
C ASP A 50 1.64 -3.10 10.90
N ARG A 51 2.55 -4.06 10.77
CA ARG A 51 3.75 -3.94 9.95
C ARG A 51 3.88 -5.17 9.06
N GLY A 52 4.00 -4.97 7.75
CA GLY A 52 4.04 -6.08 6.80
C GLY A 52 4.11 -5.65 5.35
N ARG A 53 3.44 -6.41 4.49
CA ARG A 53 3.43 -6.20 3.03
C ARG A 53 2.21 -5.42 2.59
N LEU A 54 2.41 -4.47 1.68
CA LEU A 54 1.38 -3.75 0.96
C LEU A 54 1.51 -4.05 -0.54
N VAL A 55 0.43 -4.52 -1.16
CA VAL A 55 0.38 -4.76 -2.60
C VAL A 55 -0.62 -3.81 -3.23
N LEU A 56 -0.18 -3.03 -4.22
CA LEU A 56 -0.99 -2.03 -4.90
C LEU A 56 -0.91 -2.18 -6.43
N PRO A 57 -1.94 -1.74 -7.18
CA PRO A 57 -1.79 -1.54 -8.62
C PRO A 57 -0.68 -0.51 -8.88
N ARG A 58 0.11 -0.73 -9.93
CA ARG A 58 1.20 0.18 -10.33
C ARG A 58 0.70 1.61 -10.55
N GLU A 59 -0.47 1.78 -11.15
CA GLU A 59 -1.13 3.08 -11.30
C GLU A 59 -1.30 3.79 -9.95
N VAL A 60 -1.79 3.07 -8.94
CA VAL A 60 -2.05 3.63 -7.61
C VAL A 60 -0.73 3.97 -6.93
N ALA A 61 0.27 3.10 -7.01
CA ALA A 61 1.60 3.35 -6.46
C ALA A 61 2.25 4.61 -7.06
N LEU A 62 2.11 4.81 -8.38
CA LEU A 62 2.58 6.02 -9.06
C LEU A 62 1.81 7.27 -8.61
N ASN A 63 0.48 7.20 -8.51
CA ASN A 63 -0.34 8.31 -8.01
C ASN A 63 -0.01 8.69 -6.56
N LEU A 64 0.38 7.72 -5.73
CA LEU A 64 0.82 7.93 -4.35
C LEU A 64 2.29 8.38 -4.25
N GLY A 65 3.02 8.41 -5.37
CA GLY A 65 4.43 8.77 -5.41
C GLY A 65 5.34 7.76 -4.71
N LEU A 66 4.96 6.48 -4.68
CA LEU A 66 5.76 5.42 -4.06
C LEU A 66 6.92 4.91 -4.95
N VAL A 67 7.05 5.49 -6.15
CA VAL A 67 8.07 5.21 -7.17
C VAL A 67 8.76 6.52 -7.54
#